data_AF-A0A8C6WWL7-F1
#
_entry.id   AF-A0A8C6WWL7-F1
#
_cell.length_a   1.000
_cell.length_b   1.000
_cell.length_c   1.000
_cell.angle_alpha   90.00
_cell.angle_beta   90.00
_cell.angle_gamma   90.00
#
_symmetry.space_group_name_H-M   'P 1'
#
loop_
_entity.id
_entity.type
_entity.pdbx_description
1 polymer ?
#
loop_
_entity_poly.entity_id
_entity_poly.type
_entity_poly.pdbx_seq_one_letter_code
_entity_poly.pdbx_strand_id
1 'polypeptide(L)'
;MVSICFFSVILLQGYKANNLANLVITTLTWLDIHQKLTLLLCLNINVTLFFIQPPKKGSSKKPEKSRTPILIDGLTKDEISKEQLEDHIMRLREELDREREERNYFQLERDKVQAFWDITQRKLKEATAELKSMDKNLEETDMKLQVETKVYRQKMRHLLCEHQNTICELKANRLASKEEMQAEQTKLENRLQNAVALLLVDLQQVDTKSPTMELKKRHQEEMANLKAISEKKLQDVENKYEKMGSELQLDLQKRRQMEVSEVQVNWSKFISILVEKDTAIYEDAKVFFKTTEKRSEVNNELKQNVADESTTLRQKENVLSQTLKENQQLTENLSKMLEEIAQLENKMKYKPKTFDNRKEIELNNLAHDNEMLQKRIKELQIEADELRKASTETIEKMQNKADAKHLQMEMKIKHLTDGIQKNFLILKH
;
A
#
# COMPACT_ATOMS: atom_id res chain seq x y z
N MET A 1 -42.23 9.90 47.65
CA MET A 1 -42.78 10.22 48.99
C MET A 1 -43.48 11.58 49.06
N VAL A 2 -42.84 12.70 48.64
CA VAL A 2 -43.37 14.08 48.81
C VAL A 2 -44.88 14.26 48.53
N SER A 3 -45.41 13.69 47.45
CA SER A 3 -46.83 13.85 47.06
C SER A 3 -47.84 13.30 48.08
N ILE A 4 -47.47 12.30 48.90
CA ILE A 4 -48.38 11.69 49.88
C ILE A 4 -48.56 12.62 51.08
N CYS A 5 -47.46 13.24 51.55
CA CYS A 5 -47.49 14.18 52.67
C CYS A 5 -48.38 15.40 52.38
N PHE A 6 -48.38 15.90 51.14
CA PHE A 6 -49.22 17.04 50.74
C PHE A 6 -50.72 16.72 50.83
N PHE A 7 -51.16 15.54 50.38
CA PHE A 7 -52.56 15.12 50.49
C PHE A 7 -53.01 14.95 51.95
N SER A 8 -52.16 14.38 52.82
CA SER A 8 -52.47 14.25 54.24
C SER A 8 -52.65 15.61 54.94
N VAL A 9 -51.82 16.60 54.62
CA VAL A 9 -51.94 17.96 55.18
C VAL A 9 -53.22 18.65 54.71
N ILE A 10 -53.57 18.56 53.42
CA ILE A 10 -54.79 19.15 52.86
C ILE A 10 -56.05 18.52 53.50
N LEU A 11 -56.09 17.19 53.65
CA LEU A 11 -57.19 16.49 54.32
C LEU A 11 -57.33 16.89 55.79
N LEU A 12 -56.22 16.98 56.53
CA LEU A 12 -56.23 17.44 57.92
C LEU A 12 -56.68 18.90 58.07
N GLN A 13 -56.29 19.79 57.16
CA GLN A 13 -56.76 21.18 57.14
C GLN A 13 -58.26 21.27 56.81
N GLY A 14 -58.75 20.52 55.82
CA GLY A 14 -60.18 20.46 55.49
C GLY A 14 -61.05 19.94 56.63
N TYR A 15 -60.59 18.88 57.32
CA TYR A 15 -61.31 18.33 58.48
C TYR A 15 -61.35 19.31 59.67
N LYS A 16 -60.30 20.12 59.86
CA LYS A 16 -60.29 21.20 60.87
C LYS A 16 -61.20 22.36 60.47
N ALA A 17 -61.21 22.75 59.20
CA ALA A 17 -62.05 23.83 58.68
C ALA A 17 -63.55 23.51 58.83
N ASN A 18 -63.99 22.30 58.49
CA ASN A 18 -65.39 21.89 58.62
C ASN A 18 -65.86 21.86 60.09
N ASN A 19 -65.01 21.41 61.03
CA ASN A 19 -65.34 21.46 62.46
C ASN A 19 -65.42 22.90 63.00
N LEU A 20 -64.53 23.80 62.56
CA LEU A 20 -64.62 25.23 62.88
C LEU A 20 -65.87 25.88 62.29
N ALA A 21 -66.23 25.57 61.04
CA ALA A 21 -67.46 26.06 60.41
C ALA A 21 -68.71 25.61 61.18
N ASN A 22 -68.79 24.33 61.56
CA ASN A 22 -69.90 23.83 62.39
C ASN A 22 -69.94 24.48 63.79
N LEU A 23 -68.79 24.77 64.41
CA LEU A 23 -68.71 25.47 65.68
C LEU A 23 -69.17 26.95 65.56
N VAL A 24 -68.84 27.62 64.46
CA VAL A 24 -69.32 28.99 64.17
C VAL A 24 -70.83 28.99 63.88
N ILE A 25 -71.35 28.04 63.11
CA ILE A 25 -72.79 27.94 62.81
C ILE A 25 -73.60 27.63 64.08
N THR A 26 -73.10 26.74 64.94
CA THR A 26 -73.77 26.40 66.21
C THR A 26 -73.71 27.55 67.23
N THR A 27 -72.61 28.29 67.32
CA THR A 27 -72.53 29.48 68.20
C THR A 27 -73.40 30.64 67.68
N LEU A 28 -73.46 30.89 66.37
CA LEU A 28 -74.34 31.91 65.78
C LEU A 28 -75.83 31.58 65.96
N THR A 29 -76.23 30.32 65.79
CA THR A 29 -77.63 29.91 66.02
C THR A 29 -78.01 29.93 67.50
N TRP A 30 -77.10 29.59 68.41
CA TRP A 30 -77.35 29.75 69.85
C TRP A 30 -77.49 31.23 70.25
N LEU A 31 -76.70 32.13 69.65
CA LEU A 31 -76.77 33.58 69.90
C LEU A 31 -78.11 34.17 69.43
N ASP A 32 -78.57 33.81 68.23
CA ASP A 32 -79.88 34.23 67.70
C ASP A 32 -81.05 33.73 68.56
N ILE A 33 -81.01 32.46 69.02
CA ILE A 33 -81.99 31.91 69.95
C ILE A 33 -81.99 32.69 71.28
N HIS A 34 -80.81 32.97 71.84
CA HIS A 34 -80.69 33.72 73.10
C HIS A 34 -81.17 35.17 72.97
N GLN A 35 -80.90 35.83 71.83
CA GLN A 35 -81.34 37.18 71.54
C GLN A 35 -82.87 37.25 71.38
N LYS A 36 -83.49 36.26 70.74
CA LYS A 36 -84.95 36.11 70.62
C LYS A 36 -85.63 35.83 71.97
N LEU A 37 -85.07 34.97 72.81
CA LEU A 37 -85.55 34.72 74.18
C LEU A 37 -85.45 35.99 75.05
N THR A 38 -84.37 36.75 74.92
CA THR A 38 -84.17 38.01 75.65
C THR A 38 -85.22 39.06 75.24
N LEU A 39 -85.51 39.20 73.94
CA LEU A 39 -86.57 40.08 73.44
C LEU A 39 -87.96 39.67 73.92
N LEU A 40 -88.26 38.37 73.97
CA LEU A 40 -89.52 37.83 74.50
C LEU A 40 -89.73 38.16 75.98
N LEU A 41 -88.67 38.07 76.79
CA LEU A 41 -88.70 38.48 78.21
C LEU A 41 -88.88 39.99 78.36
N CYS A 42 -88.15 40.80 77.57
CA CYS A 42 -88.28 42.26 77.59
C CYS A 42 -89.66 42.75 77.15
N LEU A 43 -90.34 42.05 76.23
CA LEU A 43 -91.71 42.37 75.82
C LEU A 43 -92.72 42.05 76.93
N ASN A 44 -92.63 40.87 77.56
CA ASN A 44 -93.50 40.51 78.68
C ASN A 44 -93.39 41.48 79.87
N ILE A 45 -92.19 41.99 80.16
CA ILE A 45 -91.97 42.98 81.24
C ILE A 45 -92.54 44.37 80.89
N ASN A 46 -92.57 44.76 79.61
CA ASN A 46 -93.17 46.04 79.21
C ASN A 46 -94.71 46.02 79.30
N VAL A 47 -95.35 44.88 79.03
CA VAL A 47 -96.82 44.76 79.07
C VAL A 47 -97.38 44.93 80.49
N THR A 48 -96.66 44.49 81.52
CA THR A 48 -97.11 44.59 82.92
C THR A 48 -96.89 45.96 83.56
N LEU A 49 -95.96 46.79 83.04
CA LEU A 49 -95.63 48.11 83.59
C LEU A 49 -96.45 49.28 83.02
N PHE A 50 -97.19 49.08 81.92
CA PHE A 50 -97.82 50.21 81.21
C PHE A 50 -99.13 50.74 81.83
N PHE A 51 -99.66 50.11 82.90
CA PHE A 51 -101.02 50.33 83.38
C PHE A 51 -101.19 51.21 84.64
N ILE A 52 -100.13 51.87 85.13
CA ILE A 52 -100.20 52.76 86.30
C ILE A 52 -99.73 54.17 85.95
N GLN A 53 -100.68 55.02 85.51
CA GLN A 53 -100.53 56.48 85.50
C GLN A 53 -101.52 57.11 86.50
N PRO A 54 -101.08 57.99 87.41
CA PRO A 54 -101.98 58.69 88.33
C PRO A 54 -102.74 59.83 87.60
N PRO A 55 -104.05 60.01 87.85
CA PRO A 55 -104.82 61.08 87.23
C PRO A 55 -104.42 62.47 87.75
N LYS A 56 -104.29 63.44 86.85
CA LYS A 56 -103.99 64.84 87.21
C LYS A 56 -105.21 65.52 87.83
N LYS A 57 -105.02 66.21 88.96
CA LYS A 57 -106.09 66.96 89.66
C LYS A 57 -106.58 68.15 88.82
N GLY A 58 -107.82 68.08 88.34
CA GLY A 58 -108.57 69.25 87.84
C GLY A 58 -109.50 69.80 88.93
N SER A 59 -109.48 71.11 89.16
CA SER A 59 -110.31 71.76 90.18
C SER A 59 -111.69 72.14 89.65
N SER A 60 -112.76 71.55 90.20
CA SER A 60 -114.15 71.96 89.96
C SER A 60 -114.90 72.14 91.29
N LYS A 61 -115.91 73.02 91.30
CA LYS A 61 -116.52 73.59 92.51
C LYS A 61 -117.53 72.65 93.16
N LYS A 62 -117.72 72.78 94.48
CA LYS A 62 -118.85 72.22 95.23
C LYS A 62 -120.19 72.67 94.63
N PRO A 63 -121.24 71.86 94.79
CA PRO A 63 -122.45 72.35 95.45
C PRO A 63 -122.58 71.77 96.87
N GLU A 64 -123.32 72.48 97.71
CA GLU A 64 -123.54 72.15 99.11
C GLU A 64 -124.72 71.19 99.28
N LYS A 65 -124.55 70.12 100.08
CA LYS A 65 -125.64 69.25 100.52
C LYS A 65 -125.38 68.74 101.94
N SER A 66 -126.41 68.89 102.78
CA SER A 66 -126.66 68.17 104.03
C SER A 66 -125.44 67.64 104.80
N ARG A 67 -125.11 68.29 105.93
CA ARG A 67 -124.35 67.63 107.01
C ARG A 67 -125.12 66.39 107.46
N THR A 68 -124.68 65.20 107.05
CA THR A 68 -124.88 64.01 107.86
C THR A 68 -124.19 64.21 109.23
N PRO A 69 -124.61 63.51 110.29
CA PRO A 69 -123.84 63.44 111.52
C PRO A 69 -122.41 63.01 111.18
N ILE A 70 -121.41 63.74 111.67
CA ILE A 70 -120.01 63.31 111.58
C ILE A 70 -119.87 62.20 112.62
N LEU A 71 -120.09 60.96 112.17
CA LEU A 71 -119.99 59.77 112.99
C LEU A 71 -118.52 59.54 113.34
N ILE A 72 -118.18 59.63 114.62
CA ILE A 72 -116.83 59.47 115.15
C ILE A 72 -116.76 58.07 115.78
N ASP A 73 -115.99 57.16 115.19
CA ASP A 73 -115.92 55.74 115.58
C ASP A 73 -117.29 55.04 115.76
N GLY A 74 -118.33 55.51 115.07
CA GLY A 74 -119.69 54.96 115.15
C GLY A 74 -120.64 55.66 116.13
N LEU A 75 -120.17 56.64 116.92
CA LEU A 75 -120.96 57.36 117.91
C LEU A 75 -121.43 58.76 117.45
N THR A 76 -122.47 59.28 118.10
CA THR A 76 -122.98 60.63 117.88
C THR A 76 -122.27 61.67 118.75
N LYS A 77 -122.32 62.95 118.34
CA LYS A 77 -121.53 64.02 118.98
C LYS A 77 -121.87 64.27 120.46
N ASP A 78 -123.07 63.93 120.88
CA ASP A 78 -123.61 64.30 122.19
C ASP A 78 -123.45 63.17 123.23
N GLU A 79 -122.90 62.02 122.82
CA GLU A 79 -122.64 60.83 123.64
C GLU A 79 -121.14 60.58 123.94
N ILE A 80 -120.25 61.28 123.23
CA ILE A 80 -118.79 61.09 123.35
C ILE A 80 -118.26 61.97 124.49
N SER A 81 -117.62 61.35 125.50
CA SER A 81 -116.94 62.09 126.57
C SER A 81 -115.85 62.99 126.01
N LYS A 82 -115.62 64.17 126.63
CA LYS A 82 -114.56 65.11 126.24
C LYS A 82 -113.19 64.42 126.09
N GLU A 83 -112.88 63.51 127.00
CA GLU A 83 -111.66 62.70 127.04
C GLU A 83 -111.57 61.74 125.85
N GLN A 84 -112.67 61.02 125.53
CA GLN A 84 -112.74 60.14 124.36
C GLN A 84 -112.67 60.91 123.03
N LEU A 85 -113.18 62.13 122.99
CA LEU A 85 -113.07 63.02 121.83
C LEU A 85 -111.62 63.52 121.67
N GLU A 86 -110.94 63.83 122.78
CA GLU A 86 -109.52 64.21 122.80
C GLU A 86 -108.62 63.03 122.35
N ASP A 87 -108.89 61.81 122.81
CA ASP A 87 -108.23 60.58 122.35
C ASP A 87 -108.46 60.29 120.86
N HIS A 88 -109.69 60.46 120.34
CA HIS A 88 -109.95 60.29 118.91
C HIS A 88 -109.28 61.40 118.08
N ILE A 89 -109.23 62.63 118.57
CA ILE A 89 -108.44 63.72 117.95
C ILE A 89 -106.93 63.40 117.96
N MET A 90 -106.43 62.76 119.01
CA MET A 90 -105.03 62.31 119.10
C MET A 90 -104.75 61.20 118.08
N ARG A 91 -105.56 60.13 118.06
CA ARG A 91 -105.46 59.04 117.06
C ARG A 91 -105.53 59.56 115.61
N LEU A 92 -106.42 60.50 115.31
CA LEU A 92 -106.50 61.12 113.97
C LEU A 92 -105.28 61.99 113.61
N ARG A 93 -104.59 62.57 114.60
CA ARG A 93 -103.33 63.31 114.36
C ARG A 93 -102.18 62.35 114.10
N GLU A 94 -102.03 61.34 114.95
CA GLU A 94 -101.03 60.27 114.76
C GLU A 94 -101.19 59.60 113.40
N GLU A 95 -102.42 59.28 112.99
CA GLU A 95 -102.70 58.69 111.69
C GLU A 95 -102.40 59.66 110.54
N LEU A 96 -102.77 60.95 110.67
CA LEU A 96 -102.45 61.98 109.69
C LEU A 96 -100.93 62.19 109.53
N ASP A 97 -100.17 62.08 110.61
CA ASP A 97 -98.72 62.23 110.63
C ASP A 97 -98.00 60.96 110.14
N ARG A 98 -98.45 59.75 110.49
CA ARG A 98 -98.03 58.49 109.82
C ARG A 98 -98.23 58.58 108.30
N GLU A 99 -99.43 58.96 107.87
CA GLU A 99 -99.77 59.18 106.46
C GLU A 99 -98.91 60.28 105.79
N ARG A 100 -98.41 61.27 106.53
CA ARG A 100 -97.45 62.28 106.01
C ARG A 100 -96.05 61.69 105.87
N GLU A 101 -95.59 60.91 106.84
CA GLU A 101 -94.30 60.22 106.82
C GLU A 101 -94.24 59.18 105.70
N GLU A 102 -95.27 58.34 105.54
CA GLU A 102 -95.36 57.38 104.44
C GLU A 102 -95.38 58.07 103.08
N ARG A 103 -96.18 59.14 102.89
CA ARG A 103 -96.15 59.92 101.65
C ARG A 103 -94.78 60.58 101.39
N ASN A 104 -94.05 60.97 102.43
CA ASN A 104 -92.69 61.50 102.28
C ASN A 104 -91.72 60.37 101.85
N TYR A 105 -91.78 59.22 102.50
CA TYR A 105 -91.00 58.03 102.13
C TYR A 105 -91.25 57.57 100.69
N PHE A 106 -92.52 57.42 100.28
CA PHE A 106 -92.90 57.09 98.89
C PHE A 106 -92.66 58.22 97.88
N GLN A 107 -92.34 59.43 98.34
CA GLN A 107 -91.83 60.50 97.48
C GLN A 107 -90.32 60.34 97.29
N LEU A 108 -89.56 60.20 98.39
CA LEU A 108 -88.10 59.99 98.37
C LEU A 108 -87.68 58.75 97.58
N GLU A 109 -88.34 57.60 97.79
CA GLU A 109 -88.04 56.39 97.02
C GLU A 109 -88.39 56.53 95.53
N ARG A 110 -89.44 57.28 95.18
CA ARG A 110 -89.76 57.57 93.77
C ARG A 110 -88.72 58.46 93.11
N ASP A 111 -88.29 59.52 93.81
CA ASP A 111 -87.29 60.47 93.29
C ASP A 111 -85.90 59.81 93.19
N LYS A 112 -85.58 58.90 94.10
CA LYS A 112 -84.40 58.00 94.07
C LYS A 112 -84.45 57.03 92.89
N VAL A 113 -85.59 56.37 92.63
CA VAL A 113 -85.79 55.51 91.44
C VAL A 113 -85.69 56.32 90.15
N GLN A 114 -86.27 57.52 90.11
CA GLN A 114 -86.15 58.45 88.98
C GLN A 114 -84.70 58.88 88.75
N ALA A 115 -83.95 59.22 89.81
CA ALA A 115 -82.53 59.55 89.70
C ALA A 115 -81.69 58.38 89.18
N PHE A 116 -81.93 57.15 89.65
CA PHE A 116 -81.28 55.95 89.11
C PHE A 116 -81.65 55.70 87.65
N TRP A 117 -82.91 55.90 87.26
CA TRP A 117 -83.35 55.79 85.87
C TRP A 117 -82.64 56.82 84.99
N ASP A 118 -82.59 58.10 85.39
CA ASP A 118 -81.96 59.17 84.60
C ASP A 118 -80.44 59.00 84.49
N ILE A 119 -79.78 58.51 85.55
CA ILE A 119 -78.36 58.12 85.52
C ILE A 119 -78.14 56.94 84.56
N THR A 120 -78.97 55.89 84.65
CA THR A 120 -78.84 54.70 83.80
C THR A 120 -79.11 55.02 82.34
N GLN A 121 -80.14 55.83 82.05
CA GLN A 121 -80.45 56.28 80.69
C GLN A 121 -79.34 57.16 80.12
N ARG A 122 -78.69 58.01 80.94
CA ARG A 122 -77.53 58.79 80.51
C ARG A 122 -76.33 57.89 80.20
N LYS A 123 -76.00 56.95 81.09
CA LYS A 123 -74.91 55.98 80.89
C LYS A 123 -75.13 55.08 79.67
N LEU A 124 -76.38 54.67 79.40
CA LEU A 124 -76.73 53.95 78.18
C LEU A 124 -76.53 54.81 76.92
N LYS A 125 -76.89 56.10 76.96
CA LYS A 125 -76.66 57.05 75.85
C LYS A 125 -75.17 57.30 75.61
N GLU A 126 -74.39 57.47 76.68
CA GLU A 126 -72.92 57.60 76.65
C GLU A 126 -72.28 56.37 75.99
N ALA A 127 -72.51 55.17 76.53
CA ALA A 127 -71.97 53.92 75.98
C ALA A 127 -72.43 53.64 74.53
N THR A 128 -73.67 54.01 74.17
CA THR A 128 -74.18 53.89 72.79
C THR A 128 -73.48 54.88 71.83
N ALA A 129 -73.11 56.07 72.31
CA ALA A 129 -72.36 57.04 71.52
C ALA A 129 -70.88 56.64 71.38
N GLU A 130 -70.27 56.12 72.44
CA GLU A 130 -68.92 55.56 72.44
C GLU A 130 -68.81 54.39 71.46
N LEU A 131 -69.73 53.41 71.53
CA LEU A 131 -69.77 52.27 70.60
C LEU A 131 -69.85 52.75 69.14
N LYS A 132 -70.79 53.64 68.82
CA LYS A 132 -70.93 54.24 67.47
C LYS A 132 -69.72 55.07 67.03
N SER A 133 -68.91 55.57 67.96
CA SER A 133 -67.65 56.22 67.63
C SER A 133 -66.55 55.19 67.34
N MET A 134 -66.54 54.06 68.05
CA MET A 134 -65.59 52.98 67.80
C MET A 134 -65.90 52.22 66.51
N ASP A 135 -67.18 51.98 66.19
CA ASP A 135 -67.61 51.41 64.91
C ASP A 135 -67.09 52.25 63.73
N LYS A 136 -67.29 53.57 63.78
CA LYS A 136 -66.76 54.51 62.77
C LYS A 136 -65.24 54.53 62.69
N ASN A 137 -64.56 54.51 63.84
CA ASN A 137 -63.10 54.45 63.89
C ASN A 137 -62.59 53.15 63.22
N LEU A 138 -63.27 52.03 63.46
CA LEU A 138 -62.96 50.74 62.83
C LEU A 138 -63.19 50.78 61.32
N GLU A 139 -64.36 51.27 60.86
CA GLU A 139 -64.66 51.49 59.44
C GLU A 139 -63.60 52.36 58.76
N GLU A 140 -63.22 53.49 59.38
CA GLU A 140 -62.16 54.35 58.89
C GLU A 140 -60.80 53.64 58.82
N THR A 141 -60.45 52.80 59.80
CA THR A 141 -59.18 52.04 59.76
C THR A 141 -59.19 50.95 58.70
N ASP A 142 -60.30 50.23 58.48
CA ASP A 142 -60.40 49.25 57.39
C ASP A 142 -60.29 49.95 56.02
N MET A 143 -60.98 51.08 55.82
CA MET A 143 -60.85 51.85 54.58
C MET A 143 -59.39 52.30 54.34
N LYS A 144 -58.69 52.77 55.37
CA LYS A 144 -57.26 53.15 55.29
C LYS A 144 -56.38 51.95 54.95
N LEU A 145 -56.54 50.82 55.64
CA LEU A 145 -55.80 49.57 55.39
C LEU A 145 -56.09 48.99 53.99
N GLN A 146 -57.32 49.09 53.51
CA GLN A 146 -57.72 48.63 52.18
C GLN A 146 -57.11 49.49 51.07
N VAL A 147 -57.05 50.82 51.26
CA VAL A 147 -56.34 51.74 50.36
C VAL A 147 -54.84 51.47 50.38
N GLU A 148 -54.22 51.33 51.55
CA GLU A 148 -52.79 51.02 51.67
C GLU A 148 -52.44 49.67 51.03
N THR A 149 -53.27 48.64 51.23
CA THR A 149 -53.15 47.33 50.57
C THR A 149 -53.24 47.44 49.04
N LYS A 150 -54.13 48.29 48.51
CA LYS A 150 -54.21 48.57 47.06
C LYS A 150 -52.94 49.28 46.56
N VAL A 151 -52.40 50.23 47.33
CA VAL A 151 -51.17 50.96 47.01
C VAL A 151 -49.95 50.03 47.01
N TYR A 152 -49.73 49.20 48.03
CA TYR A 152 -48.62 48.24 48.04
C TYR A 152 -48.74 47.22 46.90
N ARG A 153 -49.96 46.74 46.59
CA ARG A 153 -50.20 45.85 45.45
C ARG A 153 -49.83 46.52 44.12
N GLN A 154 -50.07 47.82 43.97
CA GLN A 154 -49.64 48.56 42.77
C GLN A 154 -48.13 48.81 42.76
N LYS A 155 -47.51 49.19 43.89
CA LYS A 155 -46.05 49.33 44.02
C LYS A 155 -45.33 48.02 43.65
N MET A 156 -45.82 46.88 44.13
CA MET A 156 -45.26 45.55 43.79
C MET A 156 -45.40 45.23 42.30
N ARG A 157 -46.56 45.49 41.68
CA ARG A 157 -46.73 45.32 40.22
C ARG A 157 -45.79 46.20 39.41
N HIS A 158 -45.62 47.46 39.80
CA HIS A 158 -44.70 48.38 39.14
C HIS A 158 -43.25 47.89 39.29
N LEU A 159 -42.80 47.56 40.50
CA LEU A 159 -41.45 47.04 40.74
C LEU A 159 -41.13 45.77 39.93
N LEU A 160 -42.09 44.83 39.84
CA LEU A 160 -41.95 43.63 39.00
C LEU A 160 -41.89 43.97 37.50
N CYS A 161 -42.63 44.98 37.05
CA CYS A 161 -42.56 45.48 35.68
C CYS A 161 -41.22 46.16 35.38
N GLU A 162 -40.73 47.03 36.28
CA GLU A 162 -39.41 47.67 36.16
C GLU A 162 -38.31 46.62 36.08
N HIS A 163 -38.29 45.64 36.99
CA HIS A 163 -37.32 44.55 36.95
C HIS A 163 -37.42 43.71 35.65
N GLN A 164 -38.63 43.43 35.17
CA GLN A 164 -38.81 42.70 33.91
C GLN A 164 -38.34 43.52 32.70
N ASN A 165 -38.56 44.84 32.69
CA ASN A 165 -38.06 45.77 31.67
C ASN A 165 -36.52 45.81 31.70
N THR A 166 -35.90 46.04 32.86
CA THR A 166 -34.43 46.00 33.05
C THR A 166 -33.85 44.67 32.55
N ILE A 167 -34.49 43.54 32.86
CA ILE A 167 -34.05 42.21 32.39
C ILE A 167 -34.17 42.07 30.86
N CYS A 168 -35.20 42.64 30.24
CA CYS A 168 -35.34 42.66 28.78
C CYS A 168 -34.30 43.55 28.10
N GLU A 169 -34.06 44.76 28.63
CA GLU A 169 -33.04 45.70 28.13
C GLU A 169 -31.63 45.11 28.25
N LEU A 170 -31.26 44.55 29.41
CA LEU A 170 -29.96 43.90 29.60
C LEU A 170 -29.77 42.69 28.68
N LYS A 171 -30.85 41.96 28.34
CA LYS A 171 -30.79 40.89 27.33
C LYS A 171 -30.60 41.45 25.91
N ALA A 172 -31.35 42.49 25.54
CA ALA A 172 -31.25 43.13 24.22
C ALA A 172 -29.85 43.72 24.01
N ASN A 173 -29.35 44.50 24.98
CA ASN A 173 -28.01 45.10 24.95
C ASN A 173 -26.91 44.03 24.86
N ARG A 174 -27.06 42.90 25.57
CA ARG A 174 -26.13 41.76 25.48
C ARG A 174 -26.15 41.08 24.10
N LEU A 175 -27.30 40.99 23.45
CA LEU A 175 -27.41 40.43 22.10
C LEU A 175 -26.78 41.39 21.08
N ALA A 176 -27.16 42.68 21.09
CA ALA A 176 -26.61 43.69 20.20
C ALA A 176 -25.07 43.80 20.32
N SER A 177 -24.53 43.83 21.55
CA SER A 177 -23.08 43.86 21.79
C SER A 177 -22.37 42.60 21.28
N LYS A 178 -23.03 41.42 21.33
CA LYS A 178 -22.49 40.19 20.75
C LYS A 178 -22.51 40.23 19.22
N GLU A 179 -23.58 40.75 18.62
CA GLU A 179 -23.73 40.89 17.17
C GLU A 179 -22.72 41.89 16.59
N GLU A 180 -22.50 43.02 17.27
CA GLU A 180 -21.45 44.01 16.96
C GLU A 180 -20.04 43.39 17.03
N MET A 181 -19.74 42.67 18.13
CA MET A 181 -18.46 41.96 18.30
C MET A 181 -18.24 40.91 17.20
N GLN A 182 -19.29 40.15 16.84
CA GLN A 182 -19.23 39.16 15.78
C GLN A 182 -19.07 39.80 14.40
N ALA A 183 -19.69 40.96 14.15
CA ALA A 183 -19.53 41.71 12.90
C ALA A 183 -18.10 42.26 12.73
N GLU A 184 -17.51 42.86 13.78
CA GLU A 184 -16.11 43.31 13.74
C GLU A 184 -15.12 42.14 13.63
N GLN A 185 -15.40 40.99 14.27
CA GLN A 185 -14.61 39.76 14.08
C GLN A 185 -14.65 39.31 12.61
N THR A 186 -15.83 39.12 12.02
CA THR A 186 -15.98 38.70 10.61
C THR A 186 -15.31 39.69 9.65
N LYS A 187 -15.41 41.00 9.94
CA LYS A 187 -14.74 42.07 9.19
C LYS A 187 -13.20 42.01 9.32
N LEU A 188 -12.67 41.65 10.48
CA LEU A 188 -11.23 41.43 10.69
C LEU A 188 -10.74 40.16 9.97
N GLU A 189 -11.49 39.07 10.06
CA GLU A 189 -11.22 37.80 9.36
C GLU A 189 -11.20 38.00 7.84
N ASN A 190 -12.20 38.68 7.28
CA ASN A 190 -12.23 39.03 5.85
C ASN A 190 -11.03 39.91 5.44
N ARG A 191 -10.60 40.87 6.28
CA ARG A 191 -9.39 41.67 6.01
C ARG A 191 -8.12 40.83 6.03
N LEU A 192 -8.01 39.86 6.95
CA LEU A 192 -6.87 38.94 7.01
C LEU A 192 -6.85 37.98 5.83
N GLN A 193 -7.99 37.41 5.44
CA GLN A 193 -8.10 36.55 4.24
C GLN A 193 -7.69 37.30 2.97
N ASN A 194 -8.18 38.53 2.79
CA ASN A 194 -7.80 39.38 1.65
C ASN A 194 -6.30 39.73 1.67
N ALA A 195 -5.72 40.03 2.84
CA ALA A 195 -4.29 40.29 2.96
C ALA A 195 -3.43 39.06 2.64
N VAL A 196 -3.84 37.86 3.09
CA VAL A 196 -3.17 36.59 2.75
C VAL A 196 -3.29 36.29 1.25
N ALA A 197 -4.46 36.51 0.64
CA ALA A 197 -4.65 36.33 -0.80
C ALA A 197 -3.76 37.27 -1.63
N LEU A 198 -3.65 38.55 -1.24
CA LEU A 198 -2.73 39.51 -1.88
C LEU A 198 -1.27 39.07 -1.71
N LEU A 199 -0.84 38.70 -0.50
CA LEU A 199 0.53 38.22 -0.26
C LEU A 199 0.86 36.94 -1.04
N LEU A 200 -0.10 36.03 -1.25
CA LEU A 200 0.11 34.86 -2.10
C LEU A 200 0.29 35.23 -3.58
N VAL A 201 -0.46 36.22 -4.08
CA VAL A 201 -0.28 36.76 -5.43
C VAL A 201 1.06 37.49 -5.58
N ASP A 202 1.45 38.29 -4.58
CA ASP A 202 2.75 38.99 -4.58
C ASP A 202 3.93 38.00 -4.52
N LEU A 203 3.83 36.93 -3.70
CA LEU A 203 4.81 35.85 -3.68
C LEU A 203 4.91 35.15 -5.05
N GLN A 204 3.78 34.83 -5.69
CA GLN A 204 3.78 34.24 -7.04
C GLN A 204 4.38 35.20 -8.09
N GLN A 205 4.13 36.51 -7.97
CA GLN A 205 4.76 37.51 -8.84
C GLN A 205 6.26 37.64 -8.60
N VAL A 206 6.73 37.61 -7.35
CA VAL A 206 8.16 37.65 -7.01
C VAL A 206 8.86 36.39 -7.48
N ASP A 207 8.25 35.21 -7.33
CA ASP A 207 8.85 33.94 -7.73
C ASP A 207 8.91 33.81 -9.27
N THR A 208 7.86 34.22 -9.99
CA THR A 208 7.86 34.25 -11.47
C THR A 208 8.78 35.31 -12.07
N LYS A 209 8.93 36.48 -11.43
CA LYS A 209 9.89 37.54 -11.80
C LYS A 209 11.29 37.30 -11.20
N SER A 210 11.50 36.19 -10.50
CA SER A 210 12.73 35.94 -9.76
C SER A 210 13.92 35.77 -10.71
N PRO A 211 15.09 36.35 -10.41
CA PRO A 211 16.32 36.03 -11.13
C PRO A 211 16.65 34.53 -11.06
N THR A 212 16.13 33.81 -10.07
CA THR A 212 16.22 32.33 -9.98
C THR A 212 15.47 31.63 -11.13
N MET A 213 14.30 32.12 -11.53
CA MET A 213 13.54 31.54 -12.66
C MET A 213 14.19 31.87 -14.00
N GLU A 214 14.71 33.09 -14.18
CA GLU A 214 15.53 33.41 -15.36
C GLU A 214 16.81 32.57 -15.42
N LEU A 215 17.55 32.45 -14.32
CA LEU A 215 18.79 31.66 -14.25
C LEU A 215 18.52 30.18 -14.53
N LYS A 216 17.40 29.63 -14.00
CA LYS A 216 16.95 28.26 -14.27
C LYS A 216 16.61 28.06 -15.76
N LYS A 217 15.97 29.04 -16.40
CA LYS A 217 15.72 29.03 -17.85
C LYS A 217 17.02 29.06 -18.66
N ARG A 218 17.92 30.01 -18.37
CA ARG A 218 19.24 30.11 -19.04
C ARG A 218 20.04 28.80 -18.91
N HIS A 219 20.06 28.22 -17.71
CA HIS A 219 20.72 26.93 -17.47
C HIS A 219 20.07 25.77 -18.26
N GLN A 220 18.74 25.76 -18.42
CA GLN A 220 18.06 24.78 -19.28
C GLN A 220 18.43 24.97 -20.76
N GLU A 221 18.54 26.21 -21.23
CA GLU A 221 18.97 26.55 -22.60
C GLU A 221 20.44 26.15 -22.84
N GLU A 222 21.34 26.45 -21.89
CA GLU A 222 22.74 26.00 -21.91
C GLU A 222 22.86 24.48 -21.93
N MET A 223 22.11 23.77 -21.07
CA MET A 223 22.12 22.31 -21.02
C MET A 223 21.52 21.66 -22.28
N ALA A 224 20.52 22.29 -22.92
CA ALA A 224 20.01 21.84 -24.21
C ALA A 224 21.04 22.05 -25.33
N ASN A 225 21.70 23.21 -25.36
CA ASN A 225 22.77 23.51 -26.33
C ASN A 225 23.97 22.56 -26.18
N LEU A 226 24.41 22.28 -24.94
CA LEU A 226 25.49 21.33 -24.67
C LEU A 226 25.12 19.91 -25.11
N LYS A 227 23.87 19.47 -24.88
CA LYS A 227 23.37 18.19 -25.40
C LYS A 227 23.44 18.14 -26.92
N ALA A 228 22.84 19.11 -27.62
CA ALA A 228 22.85 19.17 -29.08
C ALA A 228 24.28 19.19 -29.68
N ILE A 229 25.22 19.90 -29.02
CA ILE A 229 26.64 19.88 -29.41
C ILE A 229 27.27 18.49 -29.20
N SER A 230 26.95 17.80 -28.10
CA SER A 230 27.47 16.46 -27.81
C SER A 230 26.89 15.38 -28.74
N GLU A 231 25.60 15.48 -29.05
CA GLU A 231 24.85 14.57 -29.92
C GLU A 231 25.28 14.73 -31.38
N LYS A 232 25.47 15.98 -31.84
CA LYS A 232 26.11 16.23 -33.14
C LYS A 232 27.53 15.65 -33.20
N LYS A 233 28.35 15.82 -32.16
CA LYS A 233 29.71 15.23 -32.12
C LYS A 233 29.68 13.69 -32.13
N LEU A 234 28.66 13.07 -31.52
CA LEU A 234 28.46 11.63 -31.59
C LEU A 234 28.16 11.22 -33.04
N GLN A 235 27.17 11.86 -33.67
CA GLN A 235 26.78 11.60 -35.06
C GLN A 235 27.95 11.84 -36.06
N ASP A 236 28.71 12.93 -35.90
CA ASP A 236 29.88 13.22 -36.73
C ASP A 236 30.97 12.13 -36.61
N VAL A 237 31.08 11.47 -35.45
CA VAL A 237 31.99 10.34 -35.20
C VAL A 237 31.43 9.02 -35.74
N GLU A 238 30.15 8.74 -35.53
CA GLU A 238 29.46 7.56 -36.06
C GLU A 238 29.50 7.54 -37.60
N ASN A 239 29.11 8.64 -38.25
CA ASN A 239 29.18 8.83 -39.70
C ASN A 239 30.60 8.59 -40.24
N LYS A 240 31.63 9.00 -39.49
CA LYS A 240 33.04 8.80 -39.86
C LYS A 240 33.44 7.31 -39.80
N TYR A 241 33.02 6.59 -38.76
CA TYR A 241 33.31 5.16 -38.62
C TYR A 241 32.48 4.31 -39.60
N GLU A 242 31.22 4.65 -39.86
CA GLU A 242 30.39 4.03 -40.89
C GLU A 242 31.05 4.18 -42.27
N LYS A 243 31.43 5.40 -42.65
CA LYS A 243 32.13 5.68 -43.91
C LYS A 243 33.43 4.87 -44.04
N MET A 244 34.25 4.83 -42.99
CA MET A 244 35.51 4.06 -42.99
C MET A 244 35.25 2.55 -43.08
N GLY A 245 34.17 2.06 -42.47
CA GLY A 245 33.72 0.67 -42.58
C GLY A 245 33.23 0.32 -43.98
N SER A 246 32.45 1.20 -44.62
CA SER A 246 32.00 1.04 -46.01
C SER A 246 33.17 1.05 -47.00
N GLU A 247 34.14 1.96 -46.82
CA GLU A 247 35.36 2.02 -47.64
C GLU A 247 36.19 0.73 -47.49
N LEU A 248 36.37 0.23 -46.26
CA LEU A 248 37.08 -1.03 -46.01
C LEU A 248 36.35 -2.24 -46.61
N GLN A 249 35.03 -2.33 -46.50
CA GLN A 249 34.25 -3.42 -47.13
C GLN A 249 34.40 -3.38 -48.66
N LEU A 250 34.33 -2.20 -49.26
CA LEU A 250 34.44 -2.00 -50.70
C LEU A 250 35.85 -2.36 -51.22
N ASP A 251 36.91 -2.03 -50.48
CA ASP A 251 38.28 -2.43 -50.83
C ASP A 251 38.57 -3.92 -50.59
N LEU A 252 38.01 -4.53 -49.54
CA LEU A 252 38.06 -5.98 -49.35
C LEU A 252 37.31 -6.73 -50.48
N GLN A 253 36.19 -6.17 -50.95
CA GLN A 253 35.47 -6.74 -52.08
C GLN A 253 36.23 -6.59 -53.41
N LYS A 254 36.90 -5.45 -53.65
CA LYS A 254 37.84 -5.31 -54.78
C LYS A 254 38.96 -6.36 -54.73
N ARG A 255 39.60 -6.55 -53.56
CA ARG A 255 40.67 -7.56 -53.39
C ARG A 255 40.18 -8.95 -53.74
N ARG A 256 39.06 -9.38 -53.13
CA ARG A 256 38.40 -10.66 -53.44
C ARG A 256 38.09 -10.81 -54.93
N GLN A 257 37.61 -9.74 -55.58
CA GLN A 257 37.30 -9.76 -57.02
C GLN A 257 38.56 -9.87 -57.88
N MET A 258 39.67 -9.21 -57.51
CA MET A 258 40.96 -9.34 -58.19
C MET A 258 41.54 -10.76 -58.01
N GLU A 259 41.54 -11.29 -56.79
CA GLU A 259 42.00 -12.65 -56.47
C GLU A 259 41.21 -13.71 -57.27
N VAL A 260 39.88 -13.60 -57.30
CA VAL A 260 39.03 -14.48 -58.13
C VAL A 260 39.32 -14.32 -59.62
N SER A 261 39.54 -13.09 -60.11
CA SER A 261 39.86 -12.84 -61.51
C SER A 261 41.23 -13.41 -61.91
N GLU A 262 42.24 -13.31 -61.03
CA GLU A 262 43.57 -13.89 -61.25
C GLU A 262 43.50 -15.42 -61.28
N VAL A 263 42.82 -16.03 -60.31
CA VAL A 263 42.58 -17.47 -60.28
C VAL A 263 41.83 -17.94 -61.54
N GLN A 264 40.79 -17.20 -61.97
CA GLN A 264 40.04 -17.50 -63.20
C GLN A 264 40.92 -17.40 -64.45
N VAL A 265 41.75 -16.37 -64.57
CA VAL A 265 42.70 -16.20 -65.68
C VAL A 265 43.75 -17.33 -65.68
N ASN A 266 44.25 -17.74 -64.52
CA ASN A 266 45.23 -18.82 -64.42
C ASN A 266 44.63 -20.20 -64.73
N TRP A 267 43.39 -20.48 -64.32
CA TRP A 267 42.64 -21.66 -64.78
C TRP A 267 42.35 -21.62 -66.28
N SER A 268 41.98 -20.46 -66.84
CA SER A 268 41.74 -20.31 -68.28
C SER A 268 43.01 -20.58 -69.11
N LYS A 269 44.19 -20.11 -68.65
CA LYS A 269 45.49 -20.46 -69.26
C LYS A 269 45.76 -21.97 -69.19
N PHE A 270 45.53 -22.59 -68.03
CA PHE A 270 45.75 -24.03 -67.85
C PHE A 270 44.84 -24.87 -68.77
N ILE A 271 43.57 -24.45 -68.92
CA ILE A 271 42.61 -25.06 -69.86
C ILE A 271 43.07 -24.87 -71.31
N SER A 272 43.55 -23.69 -71.71
CA SER A 272 44.12 -23.48 -73.06
C SER A 272 45.28 -24.43 -73.34
N ILE A 273 46.24 -24.55 -72.41
CA ILE A 273 47.40 -25.44 -72.54
C ILE A 273 46.99 -26.92 -72.59
N LEU A 274 45.90 -27.32 -71.93
CA LEU A 274 45.33 -28.67 -72.07
C LEU A 274 44.70 -28.85 -73.44
N VAL A 275 43.85 -27.93 -73.90
CA VAL A 275 43.21 -28.00 -75.22
C VAL A 275 44.24 -28.01 -76.36
N GLU A 276 45.32 -27.23 -76.25
CA GLU A 276 46.46 -27.23 -77.19
C GLU A 276 47.18 -28.59 -77.22
N LYS A 277 47.33 -29.27 -76.08
CA LYS A 277 47.92 -30.62 -76.02
C LYS A 277 46.97 -31.68 -76.56
N ASP A 278 45.70 -31.64 -76.17
CA ASP A 278 44.70 -32.62 -76.60
C ASP A 278 44.43 -32.51 -78.11
N THR A 279 44.45 -31.29 -78.67
CA THR A 279 44.36 -31.09 -80.13
C THR A 279 45.62 -31.53 -80.88
N ALA A 280 46.82 -31.34 -80.31
CA ALA A 280 48.05 -31.89 -80.87
C ALA A 280 48.03 -33.44 -80.87
N ILE A 281 47.65 -34.07 -79.76
CA ILE A 281 47.47 -35.52 -79.64
C ILE A 281 46.41 -36.04 -80.62
N TYR A 282 45.33 -35.28 -80.83
CA TYR A 282 44.28 -35.62 -81.80
C TYR A 282 44.78 -35.57 -83.25
N GLU A 283 45.55 -34.55 -83.65
CA GLU A 283 46.15 -34.50 -85.00
C GLU A 283 47.21 -35.58 -85.20
N ASP A 284 48.06 -35.88 -84.20
CA ASP A 284 49.01 -37.00 -84.25
C ASP A 284 48.28 -38.35 -84.38
N ALA A 285 47.22 -38.58 -83.60
CA ALA A 285 46.39 -39.77 -83.72
C ALA A 285 45.74 -39.88 -85.10
N LYS A 286 45.25 -38.77 -85.66
CA LYS A 286 44.65 -38.66 -87.00
C LYS A 286 45.69 -38.90 -88.12
N VAL A 287 46.95 -38.50 -87.94
CA VAL A 287 48.08 -38.87 -88.82
C VAL A 287 48.42 -40.36 -88.69
N PHE A 288 48.45 -40.90 -87.48
CA PHE A 288 48.66 -42.33 -87.23
C PHE A 288 47.55 -43.19 -87.87
N PHE A 289 46.28 -42.80 -87.73
CA PHE A 289 45.15 -43.50 -88.35
C PHE A 289 45.25 -43.46 -89.88
N LYS A 290 45.47 -42.29 -90.51
CA LYS A 290 45.71 -42.19 -91.97
C LYS A 290 46.90 -43.02 -92.45
N THR A 291 47.95 -43.14 -91.64
CA THR A 291 49.13 -43.96 -91.96
C THR A 291 48.82 -45.46 -91.83
N THR A 292 47.97 -45.83 -90.87
CA THR A 292 47.53 -47.21 -90.64
C THR A 292 46.51 -47.66 -91.69
N GLU A 293 45.63 -46.75 -92.13
CA GLU A 293 44.71 -46.89 -93.26
C GLU A 293 45.49 -47.22 -94.54
N LYS A 294 46.48 -46.39 -94.91
CA LYS A 294 47.39 -46.66 -96.05
C LYS A 294 48.18 -47.97 -95.92
N ARG A 295 48.61 -48.34 -94.70
CA ARG A 295 49.25 -49.65 -94.47
C ARG A 295 48.27 -50.81 -94.63
N SER A 296 46.98 -50.61 -94.36
CA SER A 296 45.92 -51.59 -94.60
C SER A 296 45.63 -51.75 -96.09
N GLU A 297 45.61 -50.66 -96.85
CA GLU A 297 45.52 -50.67 -98.32
C GLU A 297 46.67 -51.50 -98.93
N VAL A 298 47.93 -51.15 -98.63
CA VAL A 298 49.12 -51.88 -99.13
C VAL A 298 49.16 -53.34 -98.65
N ASN A 299 48.69 -53.64 -97.44
CA ASN A 299 48.59 -55.02 -96.93
C ASN A 299 47.52 -55.84 -97.69
N ASN A 300 46.47 -55.19 -98.19
CA ASN A 300 45.47 -55.86 -99.03
C ASN A 300 45.98 -56.05 -100.47
N GLU A 301 46.71 -55.08 -101.04
CA GLU A 301 47.43 -55.24 -102.31
C GLU A 301 48.46 -56.39 -102.26
N LEU A 302 49.26 -56.48 -101.18
CA LEU A 302 50.21 -57.57 -100.99
C LEU A 302 49.54 -58.94 -100.86
N LYS A 303 48.38 -59.03 -100.19
CA LYS A 303 47.59 -60.28 -100.14
C LYS A 303 47.04 -60.67 -101.50
N GLN A 304 46.63 -59.69 -102.32
CA GLN A 304 46.18 -59.92 -103.69
C GLN A 304 47.33 -60.53 -104.52
N ASN A 305 48.51 -59.88 -104.51
CA ASN A 305 49.70 -60.35 -105.22
C ASN A 305 50.15 -61.76 -104.78
N VAL A 306 50.13 -62.05 -103.46
CA VAL A 306 50.49 -63.38 -102.93
C VAL A 306 49.46 -64.45 -103.32
N ALA A 307 48.17 -64.12 -103.41
CA ALA A 307 47.15 -65.03 -103.93
C ALA A 307 47.38 -65.32 -105.41
N ASP A 308 47.65 -64.29 -106.22
CA ASP A 308 47.91 -64.44 -107.64
C ASP A 308 49.19 -65.25 -107.91
N GLU A 309 50.32 -64.93 -107.24
CA GLU A 309 51.56 -65.74 -107.31
C GLU A 309 51.33 -67.20 -106.91
N SER A 310 50.57 -67.45 -105.84
CA SER A 310 50.21 -68.79 -105.40
C SER A 310 49.48 -69.59 -106.49
N THR A 311 48.56 -68.97 -107.24
CA THR A 311 47.92 -69.67 -108.37
C THR A 311 48.91 -70.00 -109.49
N THR A 312 49.85 -69.10 -109.81
CA THR A 312 50.86 -69.35 -110.85
C THR A 312 51.88 -70.41 -110.45
N LEU A 313 52.25 -70.48 -109.17
CA LEU A 313 53.11 -71.54 -108.62
C LEU A 313 52.41 -72.90 -108.73
N ARG A 314 51.13 -72.98 -108.38
CA ARG A 314 50.33 -74.21 -108.48
C ARG A 314 50.17 -74.70 -109.92
N GLN A 315 50.14 -73.79 -110.90
CA GLN A 315 50.19 -74.13 -112.32
C GLN A 315 51.56 -74.71 -112.73
N LYS A 316 52.66 -74.09 -112.30
CA LYS A 316 54.04 -74.57 -112.57
C LYS A 316 54.33 -75.92 -111.91
N GLU A 317 53.84 -76.13 -110.69
CA GLU A 317 53.99 -77.37 -109.92
C GLU A 317 53.32 -78.56 -110.63
N ASN A 318 52.12 -78.37 -111.19
CA ASN A 318 51.45 -79.38 -112.02
C ASN A 318 52.28 -79.76 -113.25
N VAL A 319 52.87 -78.78 -113.96
CA VAL A 319 53.75 -79.04 -115.12
C VAL A 319 54.99 -79.83 -114.70
N LEU A 320 55.63 -79.44 -113.58
CA LEU A 320 56.84 -80.08 -113.08
C LEU A 320 56.60 -81.51 -112.60
N SER A 321 55.42 -81.78 -112.01
CA SER A 321 54.96 -83.14 -111.68
C SER A 321 54.75 -84.02 -112.92
N GLN A 322 54.48 -83.45 -114.09
CA GLN A 322 54.31 -84.17 -115.34
C GLN A 322 55.69 -84.62 -115.89
N THR A 323 56.63 -83.69 -115.98
CA THR A 323 58.01 -83.95 -116.45
C THR A 323 58.79 -84.92 -115.55
N LEU A 324 58.46 -85.00 -114.25
CA LEU A 324 59.05 -85.98 -113.33
C LEU A 324 58.68 -87.43 -113.68
N LYS A 325 57.47 -87.69 -114.20
CA LYS A 325 57.04 -89.05 -114.58
C LYS A 325 57.75 -89.55 -115.85
N GLU A 326 58.03 -88.64 -116.79
CA GLU A 326 58.73 -88.95 -118.04
C GLU A 326 60.20 -89.37 -117.77
N ASN A 327 60.88 -88.71 -116.83
CA ASN A 327 62.25 -89.07 -116.43
C ASN A 327 62.35 -90.43 -115.72
N GLN A 328 61.31 -90.86 -115.01
CA GLN A 328 61.31 -92.18 -114.36
C GLN A 328 61.34 -93.32 -115.40
N GLN A 329 60.58 -93.19 -116.50
CA GLN A 329 60.56 -94.18 -117.58
C GLN A 329 61.88 -94.24 -118.38
N LEU A 330 62.62 -93.14 -118.47
CA LEU A 330 63.96 -93.14 -119.07
C LEU A 330 65.00 -93.85 -118.19
N THR A 331 64.86 -93.76 -116.86
CA THR A 331 65.77 -94.37 -115.89
C THR A 331 65.65 -95.90 -115.88
N GLU A 332 64.43 -96.44 -115.98
CA GLU A 332 64.14 -97.87 -115.90
C GLU A 332 64.65 -98.69 -117.11
N ASN A 333 64.98 -98.02 -118.23
CA ASN A 333 65.60 -98.65 -119.39
C ASN A 333 67.14 -98.78 -119.27
N LEU A 334 67.78 -97.99 -118.40
CA LEU A 334 69.25 -98.01 -118.23
C LEU A 334 69.75 -99.10 -117.27
N SER A 335 68.93 -99.57 -116.33
CA SER A 335 69.33 -100.60 -115.36
C SER A 335 69.65 -101.95 -116.02
N LYS A 336 68.83 -102.36 -117.00
CA LYS A 336 68.93 -103.66 -117.67
C LYS A 336 70.20 -103.85 -118.51
N MET A 337 70.84 -102.77 -118.95
CA MET A 337 72.07 -102.84 -119.74
C MET A 337 73.34 -103.02 -118.89
N LEU A 338 73.24 -102.86 -117.56
CA LEU A 338 74.37 -103.05 -116.63
C LEU A 338 74.50 -104.50 -116.13
N GLU A 339 73.44 -105.31 -116.27
CA GLU A 339 73.40 -106.68 -115.74
C GLU A 339 74.10 -107.69 -116.67
N GLU A 340 74.30 -107.35 -117.95
CA GLU A 340 75.04 -108.18 -118.93
C GLU A 340 76.56 -108.02 -118.85
N ILE A 341 77.08 -106.92 -118.30
CA ILE A 341 78.52 -106.63 -118.19
C ILE A 341 79.16 -107.34 -116.98
N ALA A 342 78.36 -107.87 -116.04
CA ALA A 342 78.85 -108.55 -114.84
C ALA A 342 79.33 -110.01 -115.07
N GLN A 343 79.58 -110.41 -116.32
CA GLN A 343 80.19 -111.70 -116.66
C GLN A 343 81.62 -111.53 -117.19
N LEU A 344 82.54 -112.39 -116.72
CA LEU A 344 83.85 -112.69 -117.33
C LEU A 344 84.99 -111.65 -117.27
N GLU A 345 85.32 -111.10 -116.09
CA GLU A 345 86.73 -110.74 -115.77
C GLU A 345 87.27 -111.48 -114.54
N ASN A 346 88.57 -111.77 -114.53
CA ASN A 346 89.08 -113.04 -113.98
C ASN A 346 90.51 -112.95 -113.39
N LYS A 347 90.65 -113.17 -112.07
CA LYS A 347 91.87 -113.57 -111.31
C LYS A 347 93.21 -112.81 -111.57
N MET A 348 93.70 -112.05 -110.58
CA MET A 348 95.13 -112.14 -110.15
C MET A 348 95.45 -111.58 -108.73
N LYS A 349 96.60 -112.03 -108.20
CA LYS A 349 97.31 -111.84 -106.90
C LYS A 349 97.49 -110.35 -106.44
N TYR A 350 97.78 -109.93 -105.17
CA TYR A 350 98.64 -110.48 -104.07
C TYR A 350 98.39 -109.84 -102.65
N LYS A 351 99.36 -109.88 -101.69
CA LYS A 351 99.36 -109.58 -100.21
C LYS A 351 99.86 -108.14 -99.79
N PRO A 352 100.05 -107.68 -98.48
CA PRO A 352 99.73 -108.18 -97.09
C PRO A 352 99.18 -107.15 -96.02
N LYS A 353 99.11 -107.57 -94.73
CA LYS A 353 98.68 -106.93 -93.42
C LYS A 353 99.36 -105.64 -92.89
N THR A 354 98.71 -104.93 -91.92
CA THR A 354 99.27 -104.53 -90.57
C THR A 354 98.19 -104.14 -89.51
N PHE A 355 98.49 -103.53 -88.33
CA PHE A 355 97.72 -103.58 -87.05
C PHE A 355 97.82 -102.32 -86.11
N ASP A 356 97.25 -102.40 -84.87
CA ASP A 356 97.31 -101.44 -83.71
C ASP A 356 96.50 -100.10 -83.84
N ASN A 357 96.15 -99.24 -82.84
CA ASN A 357 96.41 -99.06 -81.36
C ASN A 357 95.34 -98.09 -80.72
N ARG A 358 95.21 -97.69 -79.42
CA ARG A 358 95.78 -98.01 -78.07
C ARG A 358 94.72 -97.84 -76.91
N LYS A 359 94.99 -97.11 -75.80
CA LYS A 359 94.40 -97.28 -74.42
C LYS A 359 94.87 -96.16 -73.41
N GLU A 360 94.50 -96.26 -72.11
CA GLU A 360 94.94 -95.53 -70.86
C GLU A 360 94.32 -94.14 -70.49
N ILE A 361 94.01 -93.69 -69.24
CA ILE A 361 93.81 -94.21 -67.82
C ILE A 361 94.64 -93.52 -66.67
N GLU A 362 94.01 -93.32 -65.47
CA GLU A 362 94.56 -92.95 -64.12
C GLU A 362 95.07 -91.49 -63.87
N LEU A 363 95.41 -90.99 -62.65
CA LEU A 363 95.74 -91.59 -61.32
C LEU A 363 95.38 -90.63 -60.13
N ASN A 364 95.40 -91.13 -58.89
CA ASN A 364 95.13 -90.41 -57.63
C ASN A 364 96.34 -90.46 -56.67
N ASN A 365 96.88 -89.32 -56.21
CA ASN A 365 98.05 -89.31 -55.31
C ASN A 365 98.24 -87.99 -54.54
N LEU A 366 97.55 -87.80 -53.41
CA LEU A 366 97.94 -86.86 -52.33
C LEU A 366 97.21 -87.10 -50.98
N ALA A 367 96.76 -88.33 -50.73
CA ALA A 367 96.07 -88.69 -49.49
C ALA A 367 96.96 -88.66 -48.22
N HIS A 368 98.28 -88.48 -48.38
CA HIS A 368 99.26 -88.42 -47.29
C HIS A 368 99.25 -87.07 -46.55
N ASP A 369 99.05 -85.96 -47.27
CA ASP A 369 99.13 -84.61 -46.69
C ASP A 369 98.02 -84.32 -45.68
N ASN A 370 96.84 -84.94 -45.83
CA ASN A 370 95.69 -84.70 -44.95
C ASN A 370 95.97 -85.07 -43.49
N GLU A 371 96.77 -86.10 -43.23
CA GLU A 371 97.10 -86.53 -41.86
C GLU A 371 98.15 -85.62 -41.20
N MET A 372 99.10 -85.11 -41.98
CA MET A 372 100.07 -84.09 -41.54
C MET A 372 99.39 -82.73 -41.29
N LEU A 373 98.46 -82.33 -42.17
CA LEU A 373 97.68 -81.10 -42.01
C LEU A 373 96.79 -81.14 -40.75
N GLN A 374 96.20 -82.28 -40.39
CA GLN A 374 95.42 -82.40 -39.14
C GLN A 374 96.26 -82.24 -37.87
N LYS A 375 97.55 -82.62 -37.87
CA LYS A 375 98.47 -82.25 -36.78
C LYS A 375 98.76 -80.75 -36.79
N ARG A 376 99.09 -80.18 -37.95
CA ARG A 376 99.45 -78.76 -38.05
C ARG A 376 98.30 -77.81 -37.69
N ILE A 377 97.05 -78.18 -37.98
CA ILE A 377 95.86 -77.42 -37.58
C ILE A 377 95.74 -77.33 -36.05
N LYS A 378 96.05 -78.39 -35.29
CA LYS A 378 95.98 -78.37 -33.82
C LYS A 378 97.05 -77.47 -33.18
N GLU A 379 98.24 -77.42 -33.77
CA GLU A 379 99.29 -76.48 -33.36
C GLU A 379 98.86 -75.03 -33.62
N LEU A 380 98.36 -74.76 -34.84
CA LEU A 380 97.85 -73.43 -35.23
C LEU A 380 96.62 -72.99 -34.42
N GLN A 381 95.81 -73.92 -33.92
CA GLN A 381 94.66 -73.62 -33.05
C GLN A 381 95.13 -73.02 -31.72
N ILE A 382 96.18 -73.61 -31.11
CA ILE A 382 96.77 -73.15 -29.84
C ILE A 382 97.48 -71.82 -30.05
N GLU A 383 98.29 -71.71 -31.11
CA GLU A 383 98.99 -70.47 -31.49
C GLU A 383 98.00 -69.32 -31.75
N ALA A 384 96.83 -69.59 -32.35
CA ALA A 384 95.77 -68.61 -32.57
C ALA A 384 95.08 -68.15 -31.27
N ASP A 385 94.86 -69.03 -30.30
CA ASP A 385 94.26 -68.65 -29.01
C ASP A 385 95.25 -67.90 -28.10
N GLU A 386 96.54 -68.23 -28.15
CA GLU A 386 97.60 -67.43 -27.52
C GLU A 386 97.72 -66.04 -28.18
N LEU A 387 97.68 -65.96 -29.51
CA LEU A 387 97.65 -64.69 -30.25
C LEU A 387 96.41 -63.85 -29.92
N ARG A 388 95.23 -64.47 -29.76
CA ARG A 388 94.00 -63.78 -29.31
C ARG A 388 94.20 -63.17 -27.92
N LYS A 389 94.76 -63.93 -26.98
CA LYS A 389 95.01 -63.48 -25.61
C LYS A 389 96.04 -62.34 -25.55
N ALA A 390 97.15 -62.48 -26.27
CA ALA A 390 98.15 -61.44 -26.43
C ALA A 390 97.60 -60.18 -27.13
N SER A 391 96.69 -60.34 -28.09
CA SER A 391 95.98 -59.23 -28.74
C SER A 391 95.07 -58.50 -27.75
N THR A 392 94.27 -59.20 -26.94
CA THR A 392 93.44 -58.55 -25.90
C THR A 392 94.28 -57.80 -24.86
N GLU A 393 95.39 -58.37 -24.38
CA GLU A 393 96.31 -57.65 -23.49
C GLU A 393 96.97 -56.44 -24.18
N THR A 394 97.27 -56.54 -25.48
CA THR A 394 97.86 -55.43 -26.25
C THR A 394 96.84 -54.32 -26.50
N ILE A 395 95.57 -54.67 -26.73
CA ILE A 395 94.45 -53.73 -26.81
C ILE A 395 94.24 -53.05 -25.45
N GLU A 396 94.26 -53.78 -24.33
CA GLU A 396 94.12 -53.20 -22.99
C GLU A 396 95.32 -52.29 -22.63
N LYS A 397 96.55 -52.68 -23.00
CA LYS A 397 97.75 -51.82 -22.88
C LYS A 397 97.68 -50.60 -23.82
N MET A 398 97.08 -50.74 -25.01
CA MET A 398 96.82 -49.62 -25.92
C MET A 398 95.71 -48.69 -25.42
N GLN A 399 94.68 -49.23 -24.77
CA GLN A 399 93.59 -48.49 -24.13
C GLN A 399 94.16 -47.64 -23.00
N ASN A 400 94.83 -48.25 -22.02
CA ASN A 400 95.51 -47.54 -20.93
C ASN A 400 96.54 -46.50 -21.43
N LYS A 401 97.19 -46.74 -22.57
CA LYS A 401 98.16 -45.81 -23.20
C LYS A 401 97.49 -44.73 -24.06
N ALA A 402 96.26 -44.97 -24.54
CA ALA A 402 95.39 -43.98 -25.15
C ALA A 402 94.74 -43.11 -24.07
N ASP A 403 94.32 -43.68 -22.95
CA ASP A 403 93.83 -42.97 -21.76
C ASP A 403 94.96 -42.13 -21.13
N ALA A 404 96.19 -42.66 -21.04
CA ALA A 404 97.35 -41.86 -20.64
C ALA A 404 97.68 -40.74 -21.65
N LYS A 405 97.44 -40.94 -22.95
CA LYS A 405 97.54 -39.87 -23.98
C LYS A 405 96.37 -38.90 -23.95
N HIS A 406 95.18 -39.33 -23.56
CA HIS A 406 94.02 -38.49 -23.36
C HIS A 406 94.25 -37.63 -22.12
N LEU A 407 94.73 -38.22 -21.03
CA LEU A 407 95.27 -37.53 -19.86
C LEU A 407 96.49 -36.67 -20.19
N GLN A 408 97.24 -36.94 -21.27
CA GLN A 408 98.32 -36.07 -21.78
C GLN A 408 97.77 -34.86 -22.56
N MET A 409 96.66 -35.01 -23.30
CA MET A 409 95.97 -33.91 -23.97
C MET A 409 95.14 -33.08 -22.98
N GLU A 410 94.51 -33.73 -22.00
CA GLU A 410 94.04 -33.12 -20.75
C GLU A 410 95.19 -32.71 -19.82
N MET A 411 96.44 -33.09 -20.08
CA MET A 411 97.65 -32.40 -19.61
C MET A 411 98.21 -31.43 -20.65
N LYS A 412 97.23 -30.84 -21.33
CA LYS A 412 96.89 -29.43 -21.18
C LYS A 412 97.61 -28.59 -22.25
N ILE A 413 96.90 -28.03 -23.23
CA ILE A 413 95.60 -27.34 -23.16
C ILE A 413 95.60 -26.22 -22.09
N LYS A 414 95.76 -26.46 -20.77
CA LYS A 414 96.32 -25.43 -19.85
C LYS A 414 97.69 -24.96 -20.33
N HIS A 415 98.68 -25.82 -20.59
CA HIS A 415 100.02 -25.31 -20.92
C HIS A 415 100.03 -24.52 -22.24
N LEU A 416 99.15 -24.88 -23.19
CA LEU A 416 98.86 -24.04 -24.35
C LEU A 416 98.14 -22.74 -23.96
N THR A 417 97.13 -22.75 -23.07
CA THR A 417 96.45 -21.54 -22.56
C THR A 417 97.40 -20.59 -21.81
N ASP A 418 98.13 -21.11 -20.83
CA ASP A 418 99.11 -20.41 -20.00
C ASP A 418 100.30 -19.90 -20.88
N GLY A 419 100.66 -20.64 -21.93
CA GLY A 419 101.63 -20.21 -22.95
C GLY A 419 101.08 -19.15 -23.91
N ILE A 420 99.80 -19.25 -24.28
CA ILE A 420 99.03 -18.25 -25.04
C ILE A 420 98.73 -16.99 -24.19
N GLN A 421 99.17 -16.97 -22.91
CA GLN A 421 99.31 -15.76 -22.09
C GLN A 421 100.75 -15.20 -22.01
N LYS A 422 101.78 -15.94 -22.45
CA LYS A 422 103.19 -15.46 -22.58
C LYS A 422 103.63 -15.19 -24.03
N ASN A 423 102.76 -15.50 -24.98
CA ASN A 423 102.24 -14.56 -25.97
C ASN A 423 102.29 -13.06 -25.54
N PHE A 424 102.04 -12.14 -26.47
CA PHE A 424 101.77 -10.71 -26.19
C PHE A 424 102.91 -9.83 -25.63
N LEU A 425 103.85 -10.38 -24.87
CA LEU A 425 104.61 -9.58 -23.89
C LEU A 425 105.98 -9.06 -24.35
N ILE A 426 106.80 -9.85 -25.05
CA ILE A 426 108.14 -9.46 -25.53
C ILE A 426 108.45 -10.14 -26.87
N LEU A 427 108.30 -9.54 -28.05
CA LEU A 427 107.67 -8.24 -28.38
C LEU A 427 108.32 -6.96 -27.82
N LYS A 428 109.65 -6.95 -27.63
CA LYS A 428 110.44 -5.70 -27.49
C LYS A 428 111.94 -5.93 -27.71
N HIS A 429 112.44 -5.32 -28.79
CA HIS A 429 113.83 -5.28 -29.27
C HIS A 429 114.38 -6.61 -29.82
#